data_AF-A0A3B8ND68-F1
#
_entry.id   AF-A0A3B8ND68-F1
#
_cell.length_a   1.000
_cell.length_b   1.000
_cell.length_c   1.000
_cell.angle_alpha   90.00
_cell.angle_beta   90.00
_cell.angle_gamma   90.00
#
_symmetry.space_group_name_H-M   'P 1'
#
loop_
_entity.id
_entity.type
_entity.pdbx_description
1 polymer ?
#
loop_
_entity_poly.entity_id
_entity_poly.type
_entity_poly.pdbx_seq_one_letter_code
_entity_poly.pdbx_strand_id
1 'polypeptide(L)' 'LINHPLDCPICDQAGECTLQEYSVEHGKGESRFLENKVKKPKNVDIGPRIRLDDERCVLCSRCVRFTREIV' A
#
# COMPACT_ATOMS: atom_id res chain seq x y z
N LEU A 1 9.28 0.82 -5.00
CA LEU A 1 8.81 0.17 -3.76
C LEU A 1 9.82 0.33 -2.62
N ILE A 2 10.13 1.58 -2.23
CA ILE A 2 11.19 1.86 -1.24
C ILE A 2 10.72 1.45 0.16
N ASN A 3 9.66 2.10 0.66
CA ASN A 3 9.14 1.88 2.01
C ASN A 3 7.91 0.97 2.11
N HIS A 4 7.38 0.46 0.99
CA HIS A 4 6.26 -0.48 1.01
C HIS A 4 6.71 -1.84 1.60
N PRO A 5 5.93 -2.48 2.50
CA PRO A 5 6.30 -3.74 3.14
C PRO A 5 6.34 -4.90 2.13
N LEU A 6 7.02 -5.98 2.49
CA LEU A 6 7.04 -7.24 1.71
C LEU A 6 5.93 -8.18 2.19
N ASP A 7 4.73 -7.64 2.34
CA ASP A 7 3.58 -8.33 2.94
C ASP A 7 2.69 -8.99 1.86
N CYS A 8 3.13 -9.07 0.59
CA CYS A 8 2.31 -9.61 -0.50
C CYS A 8 1.68 -10.98 -0.18
N PRO A 9 2.37 -11.97 0.43
CA PRO A 9 1.76 -13.28 0.73
C PRO A 9 0.60 -13.23 1.75
N ILE A 10 0.49 -12.15 2.53
CA ILE A 10 -0.54 -11.95 3.57
C ILE A 10 -1.42 -10.74 3.29
N CYS A 11 -1.30 -10.15 2.09
CA CYS A 11 -2.08 -9.00 1.68
C CYS A 11 -3.36 -9.47 1.03
N ASP A 12 -4.51 -9.00 1.52
CA ASP A 12 -5.82 -9.37 0.99
C ASP A 12 -6.01 -8.99 -0.49
N GLN A 13 -5.27 -7.98 -0.98
CA GLN A 13 -5.29 -7.55 -2.38
C GLN A 13 -4.24 -8.24 -3.27
N ALA A 14 -3.48 -9.21 -2.73
CA ALA A 14 -2.47 -9.90 -3.52
C ALA A 14 -3.13 -10.64 -4.69
N GLY A 15 -2.59 -10.47 -5.91
CA GLY A 15 -3.17 -11.01 -7.14
C GLY A 15 -4.01 -10.01 -7.94
N GLU A 16 -4.66 -9.05 -7.29
CA GLU A 16 -5.36 -7.93 -7.96
C GLU A 16 -4.77 -6.54 -7.63
N CYS A 17 -3.61 -6.52 -6.96
CA CYS A 17 -2.99 -5.28 -6.54
C CYS A 17 -2.40 -4.54 -7.74
N THR A 18 -2.96 -3.38 -8.08
CA THR A 18 -2.44 -2.52 -9.17
C THR A 18 -0.98 -2.12 -8.97
N LEU A 19 -0.52 -2.00 -7.72
CA LEU A 19 0.89 -1.71 -7.43
C LEU A 19 1.80 -2.88 -7.81
N GLN A 20 1.34 -4.11 -7.62
CA GLN A 20 2.06 -5.32 -7.99
C GLN A 20 2.15 -5.44 -9.51
N GLU A 21 1.02 -5.29 -10.22
CA GLU A 21 0.95 -5.31 -11.68
C GLU A 21 1.92 -4.29 -12.30
N TYR A 22 1.82 -3.03 -11.87
CA TYR A 22 2.69 -1.96 -12.37
C TYR A 22 4.18 -2.23 -12.10
N SER A 23 4.49 -2.86 -10.95
CA SER A 23 5.88 -3.23 -10.63
C SER A 23 6.40 -4.37 -11.50
N VAL A 24 5.55 -5.29 -11.95
CA VAL A 24 5.93 -6.38 -12.86
C VAL A 24 6.10 -5.83 -14.27
N GLU A 25 5.18 -4.97 -14.71
CA GLU A 25 5.17 -4.42 -16.08
C GLU A 25 6.27 -3.37 -16.32
N HIS A 26 6.56 -2.53 -15.32
CA HIS A 26 7.44 -1.37 -15.49
C HIS A 26 8.58 -1.27 -14.46
N GLY A 27 8.60 -2.16 -13.46
CA GLY A 27 9.61 -2.13 -12.40
C GLY A 27 10.95 -2.74 -12.81
N LYS A 28 11.99 -2.46 -12.01
CA LYS A 28 13.37 -2.92 -12.27
C LYS A 28 13.68 -4.33 -11.75
N GLY A 29 12.67 -5.11 -11.32
CA GLY A 29 12.82 -6.45 -10.72
C GLY A 29 13.48 -6.48 -9.33
N GLU A 30 14.47 -5.62 -9.09
CA GLU A 30 15.25 -5.57 -7.86
C GLU A 30 15.16 -4.21 -7.15
N SER A 31 15.27 -4.24 -5.81
CA SER A 31 15.34 -3.05 -4.97
C SER A 31 16.79 -2.68 -4.69
N ARG A 32 17.13 -1.39 -4.85
CA ARG A 32 18.43 -0.82 -4.42
C ARG A 32 18.41 -0.27 -2.99
N PHE A 33 17.28 -0.37 -2.31
CA PHE A 33 17.11 0.18 -0.97
C PHE A 33 17.66 -0.82 0.07
N LEU A 34 18.69 -0.40 0.80
CA LEU A 34 19.43 -1.23 1.76
C LEU A 34 19.09 -0.92 3.23
N GLU A 35 18.44 0.22 3.48
CA GLU A 35 18.10 0.65 4.82
C GLU A 35 16.82 -0.02 5.34
N ASN A 36 16.55 0.17 6.63
CA ASN A 36 15.29 -0.27 7.22
C ASN A 36 14.14 0.54 6.65
N LYS A 37 13.10 -0.17 6.20
CA LYS A 37 11.85 0.46 5.72
C LYS A 37 11.21 1.27 6.85
N VAL A 38 10.68 2.44 6.50
CA VAL A 38 9.89 3.24 7.42
C VAL A 38 8.65 2.46 7.84
N LYS A 39 8.52 2.20 9.13
CA LYS A 39 7.35 1.55 9.71
C LYS A 39 6.26 2.57 10.00
N LYS A 40 5.02 2.19 9.72
CA LYS A 40 3.81 2.99 9.98
C LYS A 40 2.81 2.17 10.81
N PRO A 41 1.80 2.81 11.41
CA PRO A 41 0.79 2.09 12.17
C PRO A 41 0.04 1.06 11.30
N LYS A 42 -0.10 -0.16 11.81
CA LYS A 42 -1.01 -1.16 11.25
C LYS A 42 -2.36 -1.07 11.95
N ASN A 43 -3.44 -1.40 11.24
CA ASN A 43 -4.80 -1.42 11.79
C ASN A 43 -5.23 -0.08 12.41
N VAL A 44 -5.02 1.02 11.68
CA VAL A 44 -5.52 2.32 12.09
C VAL A 44 -7.05 2.27 12.13
N ASP A 45 -7.64 2.63 13.28
CA ASP A 45 -9.08 2.66 13.44
C ASP A 45 -9.68 3.83 12.66
N ILE A 46 -10.47 3.51 11.64
CA ILE A 46 -11.26 4.45 10.85
C ILE A 46 -12.73 4.02 10.79
N GLY A 47 -13.16 3.21 11.75
CA GLY A 47 -14.51 2.67 11.87
C GLY A 47 -14.62 1.17 11.56
N PRO A 48 -15.82 0.58 11.75
CA PRO A 48 -15.99 -0.87 11.84
C PRO A 48 -15.93 -1.62 10.50
N ARG A 49 -15.91 -0.89 9.37
CA ARG A 49 -16.03 -1.49 8.03
C ARG A 49 -14.73 -1.54 7.24
N ILE A 50 -13.72 -0.76 7.63
CA ILE A 50 -12.49 -0.60 6.85
C ILE A 50 -11.30 -0.87 7.74
N ARG A 51 -10.46 -1.83 7.33
CA ARG A 51 -9.14 -2.04 7.95
C ARG A 51 -8.11 -1.21 7.19
N LEU A 52 -7.50 -0.25 7.88
CA LEU A 52 -6.44 0.58 7.30
C LEU A 52 -5.07 0.10 7.80
N ASP A 53 -4.22 -0.33 6.86
CA ASP A 53 -2.80 -0.57 7.10
C ASP A 53 -1.99 0.54 6.40
N ASP A 54 -1.44 1.47 7.18
CA ASP A 54 -0.72 2.61 6.64
C ASP A 54 0.64 2.21 6.03
N GLU A 55 1.21 1.07 6.41
CA GLU A 55 2.46 0.58 5.79
C GLU A 55 2.23 0.20 4.33
N ARG A 56 1.05 -0.34 4.01
CA ARG A 56 0.67 -0.71 2.64
C ARG A 56 0.27 0.50 1.79
N CYS A 57 -0.15 1.60 2.41
CA CYS A 57 -0.59 2.81 1.70
C CYS A 57 0.57 3.54 0.99
N VAL A 58 0.41 3.77 -0.32
CA VAL A 58 1.36 4.53 -1.17
C VAL A 58 1.07 6.03 -1.26
N LEU A 59 0.17 6.55 -0.42
CA LEU A 59 -0.20 7.97 -0.37
C LEU A 59 -0.69 8.53 -1.72
N CYS A 60 -1.46 7.76 -2.48
CA CYS A 60 -2.03 8.19 -3.77
C CYS A 60 -3.20 9.19 -3.64
N SER A 61 -3.62 9.53 -2.42
CA SER A 61 -4.73 10.42 -2.09
C SER A 61 -6.11 10.03 -2.63
N ARG A 62 -6.26 8.83 -3.21
CA ARG A 62 -7.54 8.38 -3.81
C ARG A 62 -8.68 8.31 -2.79
N CYS A 63 -8.43 7.74 -1.61
CA CYS A 63 -9.43 7.64 -0.55
C CYS A 63 -9.88 9.03 -0.05
N VAL A 64 -8.93 9.94 0.20
CA VAL A 64 -9.22 11.30 0.68
C VAL A 64 -10.05 12.09 -0.32
N ARG A 65 -9.73 11.99 -1.63
CA ARG A 65 -10.54 12.64 -2.67
C ARG A 65 -11.94 12.04 -2.75
N PHE A 66 -12.05 10.71 -2.73
CA PHE A 66 -13.35 10.03 -2.74
C PHE A 66 -14.26 10.51 -1.60
N THR A 67 -13.74 10.56 -0.37
CA THR A 67 -14.50 11.02 0.80
C THR A 67 -14.85 12.50 0.79
N ARG A 68 -14.17 13.31 -0.04
CA ARG A 68 -14.41 14.75 -0.14
C ARG A 68 -15.34 15.11 -1.29
N GLU A 69 -15.28 14.36 -2.39
CA GLU A 69 -15.94 14.71 -3.65
C GLU A 69 -17.20 13.89 -3.92
N ILE A 70 -17.30 12.66 -3.41
CA ILE A 70 -18.37 11.71 -3.75
C ILE A 70 -19.29 11.42 -2.56
N VAL A 71 -18.72 11.37 -1.34
CA VAL A 71 -19.49 11.17 -0.11
C VAL A 71 -20.26 12.44 0.26
#